data_AF-A0A412Y4L0-F1
#
_entry.id   AF-A0A412Y4L0-F1
#
_cell.length_a   1.000
_cell.length_b   1.000
_cell.length_c   1.000
_cell.angle_alpha   90.00
_cell.angle_beta   90.00
_cell.angle_gamma   90.00
#
_symmetry.space_group_name_H-M   'P 1'
#
loop_
_entity.id
_entity.type
_entity.pdbx_description
1 polymer ?
#
loop_
_entity_poly.entity_id
_entity_poly.type
_entity_poly.pdbx_seq_one_letter_code
_entity_poly.pdbx_strand_id
1 'polypeptide(L)'
;MGKKRIPVDKKQFEALKNELERVSGIDLSSDNAYYDLCDYIKKQNDIKFPPSKYEDGSIVQQPETISVDTLRRYWGDKDADKQMTPDVGKLSFIARALGYKDWGTFCHEHIQPDTGFDAEKGFNGMDYFKFSSLCENEIICIGWYPQKYCRLKFLGEYSFEVVEVRRMKSEVGRRFETSGFRLAPTSGGDIFPEVIIEPLYEYQEELWNAIENFNIETCPQEILL
;
A
#
# COMPACT_ATOMS: atom_id res chain seq x y z
N MET A 1 10.15 -25.78 -14.94
CA MET A 1 10.44 -25.57 -13.51
C MET A 1 9.15 -25.14 -12.84
N GLY A 2 8.56 -25.96 -11.96
CA GLY A 2 7.31 -25.61 -11.28
C GLY A 2 7.52 -24.42 -10.37
N LYS A 3 6.74 -23.34 -10.53
CA LYS A 3 6.73 -22.21 -9.60
C LYS A 3 6.51 -22.79 -8.20
N LYS A 4 7.50 -22.66 -7.30
CA LYS A 4 7.35 -23.03 -5.89
C LYS A 4 6.11 -22.30 -5.38
N ARG A 5 5.05 -23.05 -5.05
CA ARG A 5 3.83 -22.48 -4.49
C ARG A 5 4.19 -21.93 -3.12
N ILE A 6 4.00 -20.64 -2.92
CA ILE A 6 4.14 -20.00 -1.61
C ILE A 6 2.96 -20.52 -0.77
N PRO A 7 3.20 -21.24 0.34
CA PRO A 7 2.13 -21.69 1.20
C PRO A 7 1.42 -20.46 1.79
N VAL A 8 0.10 -20.41 1.62
CA VAL A 8 -0.75 -19.36 2.18
C VAL A 8 -1.11 -19.77 3.61
N ASP A 9 -0.71 -18.95 4.59
CA ASP A 9 -1.09 -19.17 5.98
C ASP A 9 -2.60 -18.99 6.17
N LYS A 10 -3.23 -19.93 6.86
CA LYS A 10 -4.69 -19.94 7.03
C LYS A 10 -5.17 -18.75 7.88
N LYS A 11 -4.43 -18.37 8.92
CA LYS A 11 -4.81 -17.25 9.80
C LYS A 11 -4.77 -15.94 9.03
N GLN A 12 -3.71 -15.72 8.25
CA GLN A 12 -3.59 -14.54 7.38
C GLN A 12 -4.69 -14.50 6.31
N PHE A 13 -5.02 -15.65 5.71
CA PHE A 13 -6.06 -15.72 4.69
C PHE A 13 -7.44 -15.37 5.26
N GLU A 14 -7.79 -15.90 6.43
CA GLU A 14 -9.03 -15.51 7.13
C GLU A 14 -9.01 -14.03 7.54
N ALA A 15 -7.88 -13.49 7.96
CA ALA A 15 -7.75 -12.07 8.30
C ALA A 15 -8.06 -11.16 7.10
N LEU A 16 -7.55 -11.50 5.90
CA LEU A 16 -7.83 -10.76 4.66
C LEU A 16 -9.32 -10.75 4.34
N LYS A 17 -9.98 -11.90 4.47
CA LYS A 17 -11.43 -12.03 4.22
C LYS A 17 -12.24 -11.16 5.17
N ASN A 18 -11.96 -11.29 6.47
CA ASN A 18 -12.66 -10.53 7.51
C ASN A 18 -12.47 -9.02 7.33
N GLU A 19 -11.26 -8.57 7.00
CA GLU A 19 -10.98 -7.16 6.75
C GLU A 19 -11.70 -6.65 5.50
N LEU A 20 -11.76 -7.47 4.44
CA LEU A 20 -12.51 -7.13 3.22
C LEU A 20 -14.02 -6.99 3.51
N GLU A 21 -14.63 -7.92 4.22
CA GLU A 21 -16.03 -7.83 4.65
C GLU A 21 -16.26 -6.57 5.48
N ARG A 22 -15.40 -6.33 6.48
CA ARG A 22 -15.51 -5.19 7.39
C ARG A 22 -15.43 -3.86 6.66
N VAL A 23 -14.49 -3.70 5.72
CA VAL A 23 -14.26 -2.44 5.00
C VAL A 23 -15.28 -2.25 3.88
N SER A 24 -15.69 -3.33 3.19
CA SER A 24 -16.70 -3.24 2.13
C SER A 24 -18.11 -2.99 2.68
N GLY A 25 -18.40 -3.48 3.89
CA GLY A 25 -19.74 -3.39 4.49
C GLY A 25 -20.78 -4.26 3.78
N ILE A 26 -20.35 -5.21 2.94
CA ILE A 26 -21.22 -6.06 2.15
C ILE A 26 -21.68 -7.25 2.99
N ASP A 27 -23.00 -7.43 3.09
CA ASP A 27 -23.60 -8.60 3.71
C ASP A 27 -23.55 -9.79 2.75
N LEU A 28 -22.68 -10.75 3.05
CA LEU A 28 -22.46 -11.96 2.23
C LEU A 28 -23.63 -12.95 2.23
N SER A 29 -24.68 -12.72 3.03
CA SER A 29 -25.90 -13.53 3.00
C SER A 29 -26.88 -13.13 1.87
N SER A 30 -26.63 -12.01 1.18
CA SER A 30 -27.48 -11.51 0.07
C SER A 30 -27.23 -12.27 -1.24
N ASP A 31 -28.28 -12.44 -2.05
CA ASP A 31 -28.27 -13.17 -3.33
C ASP A 31 -27.23 -12.65 -4.35
N ASN A 32 -26.86 -11.36 -4.25
CA ASN A 32 -25.88 -10.71 -5.14
C ASN A 32 -24.55 -10.37 -4.47
N ALA A 33 -24.35 -10.76 -3.21
CA ALA A 33 -23.23 -10.25 -2.40
C ALA A 33 -21.85 -10.48 -3.01
N TYR A 34 -21.64 -11.63 -3.68
CA TYR A 34 -20.36 -11.92 -4.34
C TYR A 34 -20.13 -11.15 -5.64
N TYR A 35 -21.20 -10.71 -6.32
CA TYR A 35 -21.09 -9.78 -7.44
C TYR A 35 -20.72 -8.39 -6.92
N ASP A 36 -21.43 -7.92 -5.89
CA ASP A 36 -21.16 -6.65 -5.24
C ASP A 36 -19.73 -6.59 -4.69
N LEU A 37 -19.27 -7.68 -4.06
CA LEU A 37 -17.91 -7.79 -3.54
C LEU A 37 -16.86 -7.76 -4.66
N CYS A 38 -17.13 -8.46 -5.77
CA CYS A 38 -16.26 -8.47 -6.93
C CYS A 38 -16.11 -7.05 -7.53
N ASP A 39 -17.23 -6.35 -7.68
CA ASP A 39 -17.23 -5.00 -8.24
C ASP A 39 -16.65 -3.98 -7.27
N TYR A 40 -16.86 -4.15 -5.96
CA TYR A 40 -16.16 -3.40 -4.92
C TYR A 40 -14.64 -3.57 -5.04
N ILE A 41 -14.14 -4.81 -5.12
CA ILE A 41 -12.70 -5.09 -5.25
C ILE A 41 -12.12 -4.39 -6.48
N LYS A 42 -12.78 -4.52 -7.65
CA LYS A 42 -12.33 -3.87 -8.89
C LYS A 42 -12.30 -2.35 -8.75
N LYS A 43 -13.40 -1.75 -8.28
CA LYS A 43 -13.50 -0.30 -8.10
C LYS A 43 -12.44 0.23 -7.15
N GLN A 44 -12.19 -0.46 -6.04
CA GLN A 44 -11.13 -0.07 -5.11
C GLN A 44 -9.74 -0.21 -5.71
N ASN A 45 -9.49 -1.26 -6.52
CA ASN A 45 -8.23 -1.39 -7.25
C ASN A 45 -8.06 -0.24 -8.26
N ASP A 46 -9.09 0.13 -9.01
CA ASP A 46 -8.99 1.21 -9.99
C ASP A 46 -8.74 2.58 -9.33
N ILE A 47 -9.30 2.81 -8.15
CA ILE A 47 -9.06 4.02 -7.35
C ILE A 47 -7.68 3.99 -6.71
N LYS A 48 -7.32 2.86 -6.10
CA LYS A 48 -6.11 2.75 -5.28
C LYS A 48 -4.89 2.51 -6.16
N PHE A 49 -4.91 1.50 -6.97
CA PHE A 49 -3.80 1.12 -7.84
C PHE A 49 -4.24 1.23 -9.30
N PRO A 50 -4.48 2.47 -9.81
CA PRO A 50 -4.90 2.65 -11.19
C PRO A 50 -3.88 2.00 -12.11
N PRO A 51 -4.33 1.32 -13.18
CA PRO A 51 -3.41 0.67 -14.10
C PRO A 51 -2.49 1.71 -14.74
N SER A 52 -1.20 1.40 -14.78
CA SER A 52 -0.22 2.21 -15.51
C SER A 52 -0.63 2.29 -16.98
N LYS A 53 -0.56 3.48 -17.55
CA LYS A 53 -0.89 3.75 -18.95
C LYS A 53 0.32 4.36 -19.65
N TYR A 54 0.53 3.97 -20.90
CA TYR A 54 1.43 4.69 -21.81
C TYR A 54 0.84 6.07 -22.16
N GLU A 55 1.64 6.94 -22.78
CA GLU A 55 1.21 8.29 -23.20
C GLU A 55 -0.01 8.25 -24.14
N ASP A 56 -0.13 7.21 -24.97
CA ASP A 56 -1.27 7.01 -25.87
C ASP A 56 -2.54 6.51 -25.16
N GLY A 57 -2.49 6.35 -23.83
CA GLY A 57 -3.58 5.90 -22.98
C GLY A 57 -3.77 4.38 -22.95
N SER A 58 -2.97 3.60 -23.68
CA SER A 58 -3.01 2.14 -23.63
C SER A 58 -2.45 1.62 -22.30
N ILE A 59 -3.04 0.56 -21.78
CA ILE A 59 -2.68 0.01 -20.46
C ILE A 59 -1.37 -0.79 -20.59
N VAL A 60 -0.38 -0.46 -19.76
CA VAL A 60 0.94 -1.11 -19.72
C VAL A 60 0.84 -2.58 -19.30
N GLN A 61 0.00 -2.86 -18.31
CA GLN A 61 -0.25 -4.22 -17.83
C GLN A 61 -1.73 -4.44 -17.58
N GLN A 62 -2.28 -5.51 -18.15
CA GLN A 62 -3.67 -5.89 -17.94
C GLN A 62 -3.96 -5.98 -16.43
N PRO A 63 -5.04 -5.32 -15.95
CA PRO A 63 -5.40 -5.37 -14.54
C PRO A 63 -5.60 -6.83 -14.11
N GLU A 64 -5.09 -7.17 -12.93
CA GLU A 64 -5.48 -8.43 -12.30
C GLU A 64 -7.00 -8.47 -12.12
N THR A 65 -7.60 -9.66 -12.20
CA THR A 65 -9.03 -9.82 -12.02
C THR A 65 -9.33 -11.01 -11.11
N ILE A 66 -10.47 -10.95 -10.45
CA ILE A 66 -11.02 -12.06 -9.69
C ILE A 66 -12.45 -12.32 -10.14
N SER A 67 -12.81 -13.60 -10.31
CA SER A 67 -14.18 -13.97 -10.67
C SER A 67 -15.02 -14.20 -9.42
N VAL A 68 -16.33 -13.99 -9.55
CA VAL A 68 -17.34 -14.27 -8.52
C VAL A 68 -17.22 -15.71 -8.01
N ASP A 69 -17.04 -16.66 -8.93
CA ASP A 69 -16.81 -18.07 -8.61
C ASP A 69 -15.56 -18.30 -7.76
N THR A 70 -14.50 -17.51 -7.96
CA THR A 70 -13.30 -17.62 -7.13
C THR A 70 -13.57 -17.09 -5.72
N LEU A 71 -14.29 -15.97 -5.59
CA LEU A 71 -14.70 -15.44 -4.30
C LEU A 71 -15.60 -16.41 -3.53
N ARG A 72 -16.61 -16.99 -4.20
CA ARG A 72 -17.49 -18.01 -3.59
C ARG A 72 -16.71 -19.22 -3.07
N ARG A 73 -15.69 -19.67 -3.82
CA ARG A 73 -14.80 -20.73 -3.33
C ARG A 73 -13.99 -20.30 -2.11
N TYR A 74 -13.46 -19.07 -2.13
CA TYR A 74 -12.61 -18.53 -1.03
C TYR A 74 -13.38 -18.43 0.28
N TRP A 75 -14.70 -18.20 0.19
CA TRP A 75 -15.63 -18.14 1.30
C TRP A 75 -16.33 -19.47 1.63
N GLY A 76 -16.09 -20.53 0.87
CA GLY A 76 -16.71 -21.83 1.10
C GLY A 76 -18.19 -21.91 0.69
N ASP A 77 -18.70 -20.95 -0.08
CA ASP A 77 -20.05 -21.00 -0.68
C ASP A 77 -20.09 -21.92 -1.92
N LYS A 78 -18.93 -22.17 -2.52
CA LYS A 78 -18.76 -23.09 -3.66
C LYS A 78 -17.59 -24.04 -3.41
N ASP A 79 -17.76 -25.32 -3.73
CA ASP A 79 -16.70 -26.34 -3.63
C ASP A 79 -16.09 -26.46 -2.21
N ALA A 80 -16.89 -26.28 -1.15
CA ALA A 80 -16.43 -26.24 0.25
C ALA A 80 -15.73 -27.53 0.72
N ASP A 81 -16.08 -28.65 0.10
CA ASP A 81 -15.54 -29.99 0.34
C ASP A 81 -14.17 -30.20 -0.34
N LYS A 82 -13.78 -29.32 -1.26
CA LYS A 82 -12.51 -29.43 -1.99
C LYS A 82 -11.41 -28.67 -1.27
N GLN A 83 -10.27 -29.33 -1.10
CA GLN A 83 -9.06 -28.66 -0.62
C GLN A 83 -8.57 -27.67 -1.69
N MET A 84 -8.83 -26.39 -1.47
CA MET A 84 -8.38 -25.31 -2.35
C MET A 84 -7.13 -24.63 -1.77
N THR A 85 -6.19 -24.32 -2.65
CA THR A 85 -5.06 -23.44 -2.34
C THR A 85 -5.32 -22.07 -2.97
N PRO A 86 -5.50 -21.00 -2.17
CA PRO A 86 -5.64 -19.66 -2.71
C PRO A 86 -4.44 -19.28 -3.57
N ASP A 87 -4.73 -18.60 -4.68
CA ASP A 87 -3.72 -18.09 -5.60
C ASP A 87 -3.21 -16.73 -5.13
N VAL A 88 -1.88 -16.59 -4.99
CA VAL A 88 -1.24 -15.38 -4.45
C VAL A 88 -1.57 -14.15 -5.28
N GLY A 89 -1.67 -14.24 -6.61
CA GLY A 89 -2.06 -13.09 -7.45
C GLY A 89 -3.46 -12.59 -7.10
N LYS A 90 -4.43 -13.50 -6.91
CA LYS A 90 -5.78 -13.14 -6.47
C LYS A 90 -5.81 -12.57 -5.06
N LEU A 91 -4.98 -13.11 -4.15
CA LEU A 91 -4.84 -12.54 -2.81
C LEU A 91 -4.26 -11.12 -2.87
N SER A 92 -3.26 -10.88 -3.73
CA SER A 92 -2.71 -9.55 -3.98
C SER A 92 -3.76 -8.60 -4.52
N PHE A 93 -4.60 -9.05 -5.45
CA PHE A 93 -5.69 -8.24 -5.98
C PHE A 93 -6.74 -7.87 -4.91
N ILE A 94 -7.08 -8.79 -4.02
CA ILE A 94 -7.96 -8.49 -2.86
C ILE A 94 -7.25 -7.52 -1.88
N ALA A 95 -5.98 -7.77 -1.58
CA ALA A 95 -5.17 -6.93 -0.70
C ALA A 95 -5.08 -5.48 -1.22
N ARG A 96 -4.98 -5.30 -2.54
CA ARG A 96 -5.02 -3.98 -3.19
C ARG A 96 -6.35 -3.26 -3.07
N ALA A 97 -7.48 -3.97 -3.09
CA ALA A 97 -8.77 -3.36 -2.79
C ALA A 97 -8.82 -2.83 -1.35
N LEU A 98 -8.18 -3.56 -0.43
CA LEU A 98 -7.98 -3.09 0.94
C LEU A 98 -6.98 -1.94 1.00
N GLY A 99 -6.08 -1.82 0.03
CA GLY A 99 -5.11 -0.74 -0.20
C GLY A 99 -3.66 -1.11 0.08
N TYR A 100 -3.39 -2.39 0.37
CA TYR A 100 -2.05 -2.94 0.46
C TYR A 100 -1.50 -3.22 -0.93
N LYS A 101 -0.20 -3.01 -1.16
CA LYS A 101 0.43 -3.20 -2.48
C LYS A 101 0.22 -4.61 -3.05
N ASP A 102 0.35 -5.62 -2.21
CA ASP A 102 0.15 -7.03 -2.56
C ASP A 102 -0.12 -7.89 -1.32
N TRP A 103 -0.30 -9.19 -1.53
CA TRP A 103 -0.53 -10.18 -0.47
C TRP A 103 0.62 -10.24 0.55
N GLY A 104 1.86 -10.10 0.08
CA GLY A 104 3.04 -10.09 0.95
C GLY A 104 2.99 -8.89 1.87
N THR A 105 2.73 -7.69 1.33
CA THR A 105 2.54 -6.47 2.12
C THR A 105 1.42 -6.63 3.15
N PHE A 106 0.27 -7.17 2.76
CA PHE A 106 -0.82 -7.47 3.69
C PHE A 106 -0.33 -8.36 4.85
N CYS A 107 0.37 -9.46 4.57
CA CYS A 107 0.81 -10.37 5.63
C CYS A 107 1.81 -9.75 6.62
N HIS A 108 2.62 -8.79 6.17
CA HIS A 108 3.63 -8.12 7.01
C HIS A 108 3.04 -6.92 7.76
N GLU A 109 2.20 -6.12 7.10
CA GLU A 109 1.68 -4.85 7.62
C GLU A 109 0.30 -4.99 8.29
N HIS A 110 -0.44 -6.07 8.03
CA HIS A 110 -1.69 -6.36 8.75
C HIS A 110 -1.38 -6.87 10.16
N ILE A 111 -1.14 -5.91 11.04
CA ILE A 111 -0.83 -6.12 12.46
C ILE A 111 -2.13 -6.42 13.20
N GLN A 112 -2.20 -7.58 13.86
CA GLN A 112 -3.08 -7.73 15.02
C GLN A 112 -2.38 -7.05 16.21
N PRO A 113 -3.08 -6.28 17.06
CA PRO A 113 -2.48 -5.49 18.14
C PRO A 113 -1.55 -6.25 19.10
N ASP A 114 -1.58 -7.58 19.09
CA ASP A 114 -0.90 -8.44 20.06
C ASP A 114 0.45 -9.01 19.56
N THR A 115 0.88 -8.70 18.33
CA THR A 115 2.13 -9.21 17.76
C THR A 115 3.16 -8.10 17.67
N GLY A 116 4.27 -8.23 18.40
CA GLY A 116 5.39 -7.26 18.46
C GLY A 116 5.86 -6.76 17.09
N PHE A 117 5.16 -5.75 16.60
CA PHE A 117 5.33 -5.18 15.28
C PHE A 117 6.63 -4.39 15.19
N ASP A 118 7.40 -4.67 14.14
CA ASP A 118 8.63 -3.98 13.82
C ASP A 118 8.34 -2.92 12.76
N ALA A 119 8.25 -1.67 13.19
CA ALA A 119 7.91 -0.54 12.34
C ALA A 119 8.92 -0.30 11.21
N GLU A 120 10.20 -0.58 11.44
CA GLU A 120 11.21 -0.42 10.39
C GLU A 120 11.02 -1.45 9.28
N LYS A 121 10.74 -2.71 9.64
CA LYS A 121 10.45 -3.76 8.64
C LYS A 121 9.13 -3.55 7.92
N GLY A 122 8.15 -2.96 8.59
CA GLY A 122 6.84 -2.66 8.01
C GLY A 122 6.80 -1.40 7.16
N PHE A 123 7.89 -0.62 7.10
CA PHE A 123 7.91 0.64 6.36
C PHE A 123 8.03 0.39 4.85
N ASN A 124 6.98 0.76 4.11
CA ASN A 124 7.02 0.80 2.66
C ASN A 124 7.69 2.11 2.19
N GLY A 125 9.02 2.13 2.23
CA GLY A 125 9.85 3.22 1.74
C GLY A 125 10.27 3.05 0.27
N MET A 126 10.78 4.14 -0.32
CA MET A 126 11.37 4.13 -1.66
C MET A 126 12.62 5.01 -1.67
N ASP A 127 13.61 4.63 -2.49
CA ASP A 127 14.89 5.31 -2.64
C ASP A 127 15.08 5.76 -4.10
N TYR A 128 16.11 6.58 -4.31
CA TYR A 128 16.50 7.13 -5.60
C TYR A 128 16.56 6.08 -6.73
N PHE A 129 17.10 4.89 -6.46
CA PHE A 129 17.26 3.86 -7.48
C PHE A 129 15.90 3.32 -7.95
N LYS A 130 14.93 3.21 -7.04
CA LYS A 130 13.58 2.72 -7.35
C LYS A 130 12.74 3.74 -8.14
N PHE A 131 13.01 5.04 -8.01
CA PHE A 131 12.30 6.07 -8.77
C PHE A 131 12.45 5.90 -10.29
N SER A 132 13.60 5.40 -10.76
CA SER A 132 13.85 5.15 -12.18
C SER A 132 12.91 4.12 -12.82
N SER A 133 12.21 3.31 -12.02
CA SER A 133 11.26 2.30 -12.48
C SER A 133 9.81 2.80 -12.54
N LEU A 134 9.54 4.00 -12.03
CA LEU A 134 8.20 4.56 -11.97
C LEU A 134 7.81 5.16 -13.32
N CYS A 135 6.56 4.92 -13.72
CA CYS A 135 5.97 5.62 -14.85
C CYS A 135 5.38 6.95 -14.37
N GLU A 136 5.42 7.99 -15.21
CA GLU A 136 4.67 9.22 -14.91
C GLU A 136 3.20 8.91 -14.65
N ASN A 137 2.62 9.61 -13.67
CA ASN A 137 1.28 9.42 -13.14
C ASN A 137 1.06 8.14 -12.31
N GLU A 138 2.08 7.30 -12.12
CA GLU A 138 2.00 6.14 -11.23
C GLU A 138 1.77 6.59 -9.77
N ILE A 139 0.89 5.88 -9.05
CA ILE A 139 0.61 6.17 -7.64
C ILE A 139 1.32 5.15 -6.77
N ILE A 140 2.24 5.65 -5.94
CA ILE A 140 2.96 4.85 -4.95
C ILE A 140 2.42 5.13 -3.54
N CYS A 141 2.61 4.19 -2.62
CA CYS A 141 2.27 4.36 -1.21
C CYS A 141 3.58 4.41 -0.41
N ILE A 142 3.72 5.41 0.46
CA ILE A 142 4.85 5.54 1.39
C ILE A 142 4.31 5.50 2.83
N GLY A 143 4.93 4.72 3.71
CA GLY A 143 4.53 4.56 5.11
C GLY A 143 4.03 3.16 5.45
N TRP A 144 3.09 3.08 6.39
CA TRP A 144 2.49 1.86 6.92
C TRP A 144 1.00 1.82 6.60
N TYR A 145 0.64 1.16 5.52
CA TYR A 145 -0.76 1.06 5.15
C TYR A 145 -1.50 0.05 6.06
N PRO A 146 -2.75 0.29 6.46
CA PRO A 146 -3.57 1.49 6.28
C PRO A 146 -3.37 2.52 7.41
N GLN A 147 -2.44 2.32 8.35
CA GLN A 147 -2.45 3.04 9.62
C GLN A 147 -1.88 4.45 9.56
N LYS A 148 -0.74 4.63 8.88
CA LYS A 148 -0.03 5.91 8.74
C LYS A 148 0.69 5.92 7.40
N TYR A 149 0.15 6.61 6.39
CA TYR A 149 0.71 6.59 5.03
C TYR A 149 0.39 7.86 4.23
N CYS A 150 1.16 8.08 3.18
CA CYS A 150 0.85 9.00 2.09
C CYS A 150 0.82 8.21 0.77
N ARG A 151 -0.13 8.53 -0.11
CA ARG A 151 -0.08 8.10 -1.51
C ARG A 151 0.35 9.26 -2.39
N LEU A 152 1.32 8.98 -3.23
CA LEU A 152 2.05 9.97 -4.00
C LEU A 152 1.92 9.63 -5.48
N LYS A 153 1.51 10.62 -6.27
CA LYS A 153 1.53 10.53 -7.73
C LYS A 153 2.91 10.97 -8.21
N PHE A 154 3.60 10.10 -8.93
CA PHE A 154 4.88 10.43 -9.56
C PHE A 154 4.64 11.36 -10.75
N LEU A 155 5.37 12.48 -10.80
CA LEU A 155 5.24 13.49 -11.85
C LEU A 155 6.40 13.46 -12.87
N GLY A 156 7.37 12.53 -12.71
CA GLY A 156 8.62 12.51 -13.47
C GLY A 156 9.76 13.22 -12.74
N GLU A 157 11.01 13.02 -13.19
CA GLU A 157 12.21 13.75 -12.71
C GLU A 157 12.30 13.91 -11.17
N TYR A 158 11.95 12.85 -10.41
CA TYR A 158 11.97 12.84 -8.93
C TYR A 158 10.91 13.71 -8.23
N SER A 159 9.94 14.23 -8.97
CA SER A 159 8.84 15.03 -8.46
C SER A 159 7.62 14.17 -8.08
N PHE A 160 6.98 14.52 -6.96
CA PHE A 160 5.79 13.85 -6.46
C PHE A 160 4.71 14.85 -6.07
N GLU A 161 3.46 14.45 -6.22
CA GLU A 161 2.28 15.13 -5.67
C GLU A 161 1.58 14.23 -4.66
N VAL A 162 1.26 14.78 -3.49
CA VAL A 162 0.49 14.07 -2.47
C VAL A 162 -0.97 13.99 -2.91
N VAL A 163 -1.49 12.77 -3.08
CA VAL A 163 -2.89 12.54 -3.49
C VAL A 163 -3.76 11.99 -2.37
N GLU A 164 -3.16 11.43 -1.33
CA GLU A 164 -3.87 10.93 -0.15
C GLU A 164 -2.96 10.97 1.08
N VAL A 165 -3.51 11.34 2.23
CA VAL A 165 -2.78 11.43 3.50
C VAL A 165 -3.59 10.74 4.58
N ARG A 166 -2.92 9.92 5.40
CA ARG A 166 -3.49 9.37 6.62
C ARG A 166 -2.46 9.40 7.75
N ARG A 167 -2.74 10.19 8.80
CA ARG A 167 -1.93 10.33 10.01
C ARG A 167 -0.45 10.70 9.76
N MET A 168 -0.17 11.29 8.60
CA MET A 168 1.12 11.90 8.25
C MET A 168 1.01 13.42 8.34
N LYS A 169 2.13 14.15 8.24
CA LYS A 169 2.15 15.61 8.45
C LYS A 169 2.02 16.43 7.16
N SER A 170 2.05 15.78 6.00
CA SER A 170 1.84 16.46 4.72
C SER A 170 0.36 16.71 4.39
N GLU A 171 0.12 17.41 3.29
CA GLU A 171 -1.21 17.84 2.84
C GLU A 171 -1.44 17.39 1.40
N VAL A 172 -2.70 17.03 1.09
CA VAL A 172 -3.11 16.68 -0.28
C VAL A 172 -2.90 17.87 -1.22
N GLY A 173 -2.30 17.62 -2.38
CA GLY A 173 -1.93 18.62 -3.38
C GLY A 173 -0.52 19.19 -3.19
N ARG A 174 0.16 18.92 -2.07
CA ARG A 174 1.56 19.32 -1.89
C ARG A 174 2.43 18.64 -2.94
N ARG A 175 3.33 19.42 -3.55
CA ARG A 175 4.35 18.95 -4.48
C ARG A 175 5.74 19.12 -3.91
N PHE A 176 6.60 18.14 -4.14
CA PHE A 176 7.99 18.18 -3.70
C PHE A 176 8.86 17.28 -4.58
N GLU A 177 10.15 17.58 -4.57
CA GLU A 177 11.22 16.77 -5.17
C GLU A 177 11.95 16.04 -4.04
N THR A 178 12.39 14.81 -4.28
CA THR A 178 13.07 14.01 -3.27
C THR A 178 14.05 13.02 -3.86
N SER A 179 15.12 12.71 -3.12
CA SER A 179 16.01 11.59 -3.42
C SER A 179 15.59 10.28 -2.73
N GLY A 180 14.65 10.34 -1.77
CA GLY A 180 14.23 9.16 -1.01
C GLY A 180 13.38 9.48 0.20
N PHE A 181 13.06 8.43 0.95
CA PHE A 181 12.33 8.52 2.21
C PHE A 181 13.05 7.71 3.28
N ARG A 182 13.19 8.29 4.46
CA ARG A 182 13.77 7.62 5.63
C ARG A 182 12.92 7.80 6.87
N LEU A 183 13.17 6.97 7.88
CA LEU A 183 12.46 7.07 9.15
C LEU A 183 13.14 8.08 10.06
N ALA A 184 12.34 8.92 10.72
CA ALA A 184 12.82 9.74 11.81
C ALA A 184 13.27 8.86 12.99
N PRO A 185 14.27 9.31 13.77
CA PRO A 185 14.64 8.64 15.01
C PRO A 185 13.41 8.52 15.93
N THR A 186 13.12 7.30 16.39
CA THR A 186 11.96 7.02 17.23
C THR A 186 12.10 7.73 18.57
N SER A 187 11.21 8.68 18.83
CA SER A 187 11.19 9.46 20.06
C SER A 187 9.96 9.08 20.88
N GLY A 188 10.10 8.06 21.73
CA GLY A 188 9.10 7.73 22.75
C GLY A 188 7.83 7.05 22.26
N GLY A 189 7.69 5.74 22.52
CA GLY A 189 6.41 5.01 22.58
C GLY A 189 5.57 4.88 21.31
N ASP A 190 5.78 5.72 20.29
CA ASP A 190 5.04 5.69 19.04
C ASP A 190 5.40 4.46 18.22
N ILE A 191 4.35 3.76 17.80
CA ILE A 191 4.46 2.53 17.00
C ILE A 191 4.93 2.86 15.57
N PHE A 192 4.66 4.07 15.07
CA PHE A 192 5.02 4.50 13.71
C PHE A 192 5.83 5.80 13.73
N PRO A 193 7.14 5.76 13.43
CA PRO A 193 7.97 6.96 13.30
C PRO A 193 7.42 7.97 12.29
N GLU A 194 7.90 9.20 12.31
CA GLU A 194 7.68 10.12 11.19
C GLU A 194 8.49 9.69 9.96
N VAL A 195 7.96 10.00 8.78
CA VAL A 195 8.66 9.78 7.51
C VAL A 195 9.29 11.08 7.07
N ILE A 196 10.60 11.04 6.88
CA ILE A 196 11.42 12.15 6.44
C ILE A 196 11.60 12.07 4.93
N ILE A 197 11.35 13.18 4.24
CA ILE A 197 11.64 13.40 2.83
C ILE A 197 13.12 13.80 2.72
N GLU A 198 13.92 13.00 2.02
CA GLU A 198 15.34 13.30 1.80
C GLU A 198 15.48 14.34 0.67
N PRO A 199 16.17 15.47 0.89
CA PRO A 199 16.36 16.49 -0.13
C PRO A 199 16.96 15.89 -1.41
N LEU A 200 16.53 16.39 -2.57
CA LEU A 200 17.06 15.92 -3.84
C LEU A 200 18.53 16.34 -4.03
N TYR A 201 18.89 17.51 -3.49
CA TYR A 201 20.20 18.11 -3.73
C TYR A 201 21.02 18.28 -2.45
N GLU A 202 22.32 18.00 -2.55
CA GLU A 202 23.27 18.13 -1.43
C GLU A 202 23.41 19.58 -0.92
N TYR A 203 23.20 20.58 -1.78
CA TYR A 203 23.31 22.00 -1.42
C TYR A 203 22.13 22.53 -0.57
N GLN A 204 21.11 21.71 -0.30
CA GLN A 204 20.01 22.08 0.60
C GLN A 204 20.44 21.90 2.07
N GLU A 205 21.53 22.56 2.48
CA GLU A 205 22.23 22.37 3.76
C GLU A 205 21.31 22.51 4.98
N GLU A 206 20.38 23.46 4.96
CA GLU A 206 19.42 23.67 6.05
C GLU A 206 18.51 22.45 6.27
N LEU A 207 18.08 21.80 5.18
CA LEU A 207 17.23 20.62 5.24
C LEU A 207 18.03 19.41 5.70
N TRP A 208 19.25 19.22 5.18
CA TRP A 208 20.14 18.14 5.62
C TRP A 208 20.51 18.28 7.10
N ASN A 209 20.79 19.50 7.57
CA ASN A 209 21.06 19.76 8.98
C ASN A 209 19.83 19.44 9.86
N ALA A 210 18.63 19.87 9.44
CA ALA A 210 17.40 19.54 10.16
C ALA A 210 17.13 18.02 10.23
N ILE A 211 17.57 17.29 9.21
CA ILE A 211 17.48 15.83 9.13
C ILE A 211 18.49 15.13 10.06
N GLU A 212 19.72 15.65 10.16
CA GLU A 212 20.77 15.14 11.06
C GLU A 212 20.49 15.45 12.53
N ASN A 213 19.95 16.63 12.82
CA ASN A 213 19.62 17.12 14.15
C ASN A 213 18.11 17.05 14.43
N PHE A 214 17.46 16.00 13.93
CA PHE A 214 16.01 15.89 13.91
C PHE A 214 15.37 16.10 15.29
N ASN A 215 14.48 17.07 15.36
CA ASN A 215 13.58 17.30 16.49
C ASN A 215 12.20 17.62 15.93
N ILE A 216 11.19 16.83 16.32
CA ILE A 216 9.84 16.90 15.77
C ILE A 216 9.13 18.24 16.00
N GLU A 217 9.51 18.98 17.05
CA GLU A 217 8.91 20.26 17.41
C GLU A 217 9.50 21.42 16.60
N THR A 218 10.75 21.28 16.14
CA THR A 218 11.50 22.37 15.51
C THR A 218 11.88 22.08 14.06
N CYS A 219 11.61 20.88 13.55
CA CYS A 219 11.97 20.52 12.18
C CYS A 219 11.08 21.23 11.15
N PRO A 220 11.63 21.57 9.97
CA PRO A 220 10.88 22.17 8.89
C PRO A 220 9.80 21.20 8.37
N GLN A 221 8.62 21.72 8.01
CA GLN A 221 7.55 20.89 7.43
C GLN A 221 7.95 20.34 6.05
N GLU A 222 8.91 21.01 5.40
CA GLU A 222 9.50 20.67 4.11
C GLU A 222 10.09 19.26 4.10
N ILE A 223 10.62 18.78 5.24
CA ILE A 223 11.21 17.44 5.34
C ILE A 223 10.24 16.39 5.90
N LEU A 224 9.02 16.77 6.28
CA LEU A 224 8.02 15.86 6.83
C LEU A 224 7.03 15.45 5.75
N LEU A 225 6.84 14.14 5.58
CA LEU A 225 5.79 13.57 4.75
C LEU A 225 4.47 13.40 5.53
#